data_AF-A0A7S1T7J8-F1
#
_entry.id   AF-A0A7S1T7J8-F1
#
_cell.length_a   1.000
_cell.length_b   1.000
_cell.length_c   1.000
_cell.angle_alpha   90.00
_cell.angle_beta   90.00
_cell.angle_gamma   90.00
#
_symmetry.space_group_name_H-M   'P 1'
#
loop_
_entity.id
_entity.type
_entity.pdbx_description
1 polymer ?
#
loop_
_entity_poly.entity_id
_entity_poly.type
_entity_poly.pdbx_seq_one_letter_code
_entity_poly.pdbx_strand_id
1 'polypeptide(L)'
;MAAASSVLHQLPDKALLDGEAKRLCLLAALLLPLREIDVTQSGGKAAKQAKTMAAYLIRESLKRRVKDGDVVDALHKDAVTFLEVWRELKGSGDSPELRTKLGQSIRRLKDMWPAAAVIAPILQAQVAAPLGVESAWEPATAARTDVTDSAACCCELIDAVHAFKLEKAHELKPMMDGKAIMRVLEMKAGGPALGKATAKVMNWQLANPTGTVEQCAAMLRAEKL
;
A
#
# COMPACT_ATOMS: atom_id res chain seq x y z
N MET A 1 3.72 -9.67 16.44
CA MET A 1 2.84 -10.86 16.22
C MET A 1 1.61 -10.86 17.12
N ALA A 2 1.73 -10.75 18.46
CA ALA A 2 0.58 -10.73 19.37
C ALA A 2 -0.45 -9.62 19.04
N ALA A 3 0.04 -8.42 18.70
CA ALA A 3 -0.78 -7.30 18.24
C ALA A 3 -1.65 -7.65 17.02
N ALA A 4 -1.03 -8.11 15.92
CA ALA A 4 -1.77 -8.52 14.73
C ALA A 4 -2.72 -9.69 14.98
N SER A 5 -2.32 -10.68 15.78
CA SER A 5 -3.20 -11.79 16.13
C SER A 5 -4.43 -11.30 16.90
N SER A 6 -4.25 -10.34 17.83
CA SER A 6 -5.33 -9.72 18.58
C SER A 6 -6.30 -8.98 17.65
N VAL A 7 -5.77 -8.13 16.74
CA VAL A 7 -6.58 -7.42 15.73
C VAL A 7 -7.38 -8.43 14.90
N LEU A 8 -6.74 -9.46 14.34
CA LEU A 8 -7.39 -10.48 13.53
C LEU A 8 -8.48 -11.26 14.28
N HIS A 9 -8.35 -11.46 15.60
CA HIS A 9 -9.38 -12.11 16.41
C HIS A 9 -10.60 -11.23 16.66
N GLN A 10 -10.41 -9.91 16.66
CA GLN A 10 -11.44 -8.91 16.92
C GLN A 10 -12.15 -8.42 15.65
N LEU A 11 -11.66 -8.80 14.46
CA LEU A 11 -12.33 -8.46 13.20
C LEU A 11 -13.72 -9.11 13.12
N PRO A 12 -14.75 -8.35 12.69
CA PRO A 12 -16.10 -8.86 12.52
C PRO A 12 -16.16 -9.92 11.42
N ASP A 13 -15.41 -9.72 10.33
CA ASP A 13 -15.27 -10.70 9.26
C ASP A 13 -13.94 -11.47 9.35
N LYS A 14 -14.02 -12.70 9.83
CA LYS A 14 -12.86 -13.60 9.94
C LYS A 14 -12.44 -14.22 8.60
N ALA A 15 -13.25 -14.09 7.54
CA ALA A 15 -12.97 -14.62 6.21
C ALA A 15 -12.22 -13.62 5.31
N LEU A 16 -11.96 -12.41 5.79
CA LEU A 16 -11.27 -11.33 5.05
C LEU A 16 -9.86 -11.72 4.59
N LEU A 17 -9.20 -12.65 5.30
CA LEU A 17 -7.89 -13.20 4.94
C LEU A 17 -7.95 -14.72 4.94
N ASP A 18 -7.58 -15.33 3.82
CA ASP A 18 -7.40 -16.77 3.74
C ASP A 18 -6.17 -17.25 4.56
N GLY A 19 -5.93 -18.56 4.60
CA GLY A 19 -4.82 -19.12 5.37
C GLY A 19 -3.43 -18.62 4.95
N GLU A 20 -3.21 -18.37 3.66
CA GLU A 20 -1.94 -17.83 3.15
C GLU A 20 -1.82 -16.33 3.46
N ALA A 21 -2.87 -15.56 3.22
CA ALA A 21 -2.92 -14.14 3.49
C ALA A 21 -2.75 -13.85 4.99
N LYS A 22 -3.39 -14.65 5.86
CA LYS A 22 -3.22 -14.57 7.31
C LYS A 22 -1.79 -14.87 7.74
N ARG A 23 -1.15 -15.89 7.16
CA ARG A 23 0.26 -16.21 7.42
C ARG A 23 1.18 -15.05 7.05
N LEU A 24 0.99 -14.47 5.88
CA LEU A 24 1.79 -13.33 5.39
C LEU A 24 1.55 -12.08 6.22
N CYS A 25 0.31 -11.82 6.63
CA CYS A 25 -0.03 -10.73 7.56
C CYS A 25 0.70 -10.87 8.90
N LEU A 26 0.71 -12.06 9.48
CA LEU A 26 1.39 -12.33 10.76
C LEU A 26 2.93 -12.21 10.62
N LEU A 27 3.49 -12.66 9.50
CA LEU A 27 4.91 -12.49 9.19
C LEU A 27 5.28 -11.01 9.03
N ALA A 28 4.48 -10.25 8.28
CA ALA A 28 4.69 -8.81 8.13
C ALA A 28 4.60 -8.10 9.48
N ALA A 29 3.63 -8.43 10.33
CA ALA A 29 3.52 -7.86 11.67
C ALA A 29 4.64 -8.30 12.64
N LEU A 30 5.26 -9.46 12.43
CA LEU A 30 6.41 -9.90 13.21
C LEU A 30 7.68 -9.12 12.81
N LEU A 31 7.87 -8.92 11.51
CA LEU A 31 9.08 -8.31 10.93
C LEU A 31 8.95 -6.79 10.76
N LEU A 32 7.84 -6.20 11.19
CA LEU A 32 7.56 -4.77 11.09
C LEU A 32 8.69 -3.87 11.65
N PRO A 33 9.35 -4.21 12.78
CA PRO A 33 10.47 -3.42 13.30
C PRO A 33 11.73 -3.47 12.41
N LEU A 34 11.82 -4.41 11.47
CA LEU A 34 12.96 -4.57 10.57
C LEU A 34 12.73 -3.96 9.18
N ARG A 35 11.59 -3.30 8.98
CA ARG A 35 11.13 -2.84 7.65
C ARG A 35 12.01 -1.75 7.00
N GLU A 36 12.76 -1.01 7.81
CA GLU A 36 13.59 0.12 7.36
C GLU A 36 15.09 -0.20 7.38
N ILE A 37 15.45 -1.46 7.66
CA ILE A 37 16.84 -1.92 7.62
C ILE A 37 17.09 -2.53 6.24
N ASP A 38 17.99 -1.95 5.46
CA ASP A 38 18.42 -2.52 4.20
C ASP A 38 19.59 -3.49 4.38
N VAL A 39 19.55 -4.61 3.65
CA VAL A 39 20.65 -5.58 3.60
C VAL A 39 21.41 -5.39 2.29
N THR A 40 22.68 -5.04 2.41
CA THR A 40 23.61 -5.06 1.28
C THR A 40 24.18 -6.46 1.11
N GLN A 41 23.92 -7.10 -0.03
CA GLN A 41 24.57 -8.37 -0.35
C GLN A 41 25.96 -8.10 -0.93
N SER A 42 26.99 -8.65 -0.30
CA SER A 42 28.34 -8.71 -0.85
C SER A 42 28.41 -9.80 -1.93
N GLY A 43 28.60 -9.40 -3.19
CA GLY A 43 28.98 -10.29 -4.31
C GLY A 43 27.96 -10.46 -5.44
N GLY A 44 28.37 -10.14 -6.68
CA GLY A 44 27.68 -10.49 -7.93
C GLY A 44 26.53 -9.57 -8.37
N LYS A 45 25.88 -9.87 -9.52
CA LYS A 45 24.76 -9.07 -10.09
C LYS A 45 23.56 -8.89 -9.13
N ALA A 46 23.44 -9.72 -8.10
CA ALA A 46 22.43 -9.63 -7.04
C ALA A 46 22.74 -8.55 -5.97
N ALA A 47 23.98 -8.07 -5.89
CA ALA A 47 24.39 -6.97 -5.00
C ALA A 47 23.75 -5.61 -5.34
N LYS A 48 23.04 -5.50 -6.48
CA LYS A 48 22.44 -4.24 -6.97
C LYS A 48 21.01 -3.97 -6.49
N GLN A 49 20.36 -4.91 -5.81
CA GLN A 49 19.03 -4.68 -5.24
C GLN A 49 19.13 -4.75 -3.72
N ALA A 50 19.17 -3.58 -3.07
CA ALA A 50 18.91 -3.49 -1.64
C ALA A 50 17.54 -4.14 -1.39
N LYS A 51 17.52 -5.17 -0.55
CA LYS A 51 16.29 -5.77 -0.01
C LYS A 51 16.18 -5.40 1.45
N THR A 52 14.96 -5.24 1.93
CA THR A 52 14.74 -5.04 3.35
C THR A 52 15.23 -6.28 4.12
N MET A 53 15.62 -6.08 5.37
CA MET A 53 15.97 -7.16 6.30
C MET A 53 14.79 -8.13 6.46
N ALA A 54 13.55 -7.63 6.46
CA ALA A 54 12.36 -8.48 6.51
C ALA A 54 12.32 -9.47 5.34
N ALA A 55 12.43 -8.99 4.10
CA ALA A 55 12.44 -9.85 2.91
C ALA A 55 13.66 -10.78 2.87
N TYR A 56 14.82 -10.30 3.32
CA TYR A 56 16.03 -11.12 3.44
C TYR A 56 15.84 -12.28 4.42
N LEU A 57 15.33 -12.03 5.63
CA LEU A 57 15.10 -13.06 6.64
C LEU A 57 14.07 -14.11 6.18
N ILE A 58 13.00 -13.68 5.52
CA ILE A 58 11.99 -14.60 4.96
C ILE A 58 12.63 -15.58 3.98
N ARG A 59 13.49 -15.08 3.09
CA ARG A 59 14.15 -15.90 2.08
C ARG A 59 15.27 -16.74 2.66
N GLU A 60 16.21 -16.11 3.36
CA GLU A 60 17.48 -16.74 3.70
C GLU A 60 17.47 -17.46 5.06
N SER A 61 16.68 -16.97 6.02
CA SER A 61 16.60 -17.59 7.35
C SER A 61 15.41 -18.55 7.46
N LEU A 62 14.22 -18.12 7.03
CA LEU A 62 13.01 -18.95 7.08
C LEU A 62 12.88 -19.90 5.88
N LYS A 63 13.77 -19.78 4.88
CA LYS A 63 13.77 -20.58 3.65
C LYS A 63 12.41 -20.62 2.94
N ARG A 64 11.69 -19.49 2.94
CA ARG A 64 10.40 -19.31 2.26
C ARG A 64 10.59 -18.77 0.84
N ARG A 65 9.48 -18.70 0.10
CA ARG A 65 9.47 -18.23 -1.29
C ARG A 65 9.90 -16.76 -1.35
N VAL A 66 10.63 -16.38 -2.41
CA VAL A 66 11.03 -14.98 -2.65
C VAL A 66 9.81 -14.05 -2.70
N LYS A 67 8.71 -14.52 -3.33
CA LYS A 67 7.45 -13.80 -3.42
C LYS A 67 6.85 -13.45 -2.05
N ASP A 68 7.03 -14.30 -1.03
CA ASP A 68 6.53 -14.01 0.31
C ASP A 68 7.26 -12.78 0.89
N GLY A 69 8.57 -12.66 0.66
CA GLY A 69 9.35 -11.49 1.04
C GLY A 69 8.91 -10.22 0.29
N ASP A 70 8.69 -10.33 -1.02
CA ASP A 70 8.23 -9.19 -1.83
C ASP A 70 6.82 -8.71 -1.42
N VAL A 71 5.93 -9.63 -1.01
CA VAL A 71 4.60 -9.29 -0.46
C VAL A 71 4.73 -8.61 0.90
N VAL A 72 5.60 -9.09 1.78
CA VAL A 72 5.83 -8.45 3.09
C VAL A 72 6.38 -7.03 2.95
N ASP A 73 7.31 -6.81 2.01
CA ASP A 73 7.82 -5.46 1.70
C ASP A 73 6.73 -4.53 1.20
N ALA A 74 5.85 -5.03 0.32
CA ALA A 74 4.70 -4.25 -0.16
C ALA A 74 3.74 -3.92 0.99
N LEU A 75 3.43 -4.89 1.85
CA LEU A 75 2.57 -4.69 3.03
C LEU A 75 3.14 -3.65 3.99
N HIS A 76 4.45 -3.67 4.27
CA HIS A 76 5.09 -2.67 5.13
C HIS A 76 4.96 -1.27 4.56
N LYS A 77 5.19 -1.09 3.24
CA LYS A 77 5.08 0.20 2.57
C LYS A 77 3.64 0.70 2.51
N ASP A 78 2.71 -0.17 2.11
CA ASP A 78 1.32 0.24 1.91
C ASP A 78 0.56 0.38 3.25
N ALA A 79 0.97 -0.30 4.32
CA ALA A 79 0.41 -0.08 5.65
C ALA A 79 0.68 1.34 6.19
N VAL A 80 1.82 1.94 5.81
CA VAL A 80 2.11 3.36 6.06
C VAL A 80 1.06 4.24 5.38
N THR A 81 0.83 4.02 4.09
CA THR A 81 -0.17 4.77 3.30
C THR A 81 -1.58 4.60 3.85
N PHE A 82 -1.96 3.39 4.29
CA PHE A 82 -3.25 3.16 4.94
C PHE A 82 -3.38 4.00 6.22
N LEU A 83 -2.38 4.00 7.10
CA LEU A 83 -2.46 4.78 8.33
C LEU A 83 -2.52 6.28 8.07
N GLU A 84 -1.77 6.80 7.10
CA GLU A 84 -1.84 8.21 6.70
C GLU A 84 -3.24 8.58 6.21
N VAL A 85 -3.83 7.75 5.34
CA VAL A 85 -5.20 7.96 4.87
C VAL A 85 -6.18 7.98 6.04
N TRP A 86 -6.07 7.05 6.99
CA TRP A 86 -6.92 7.01 8.17
C TRP A 86 -6.80 8.28 9.03
N ARG A 87 -5.57 8.75 9.28
CA ARG A 87 -5.31 9.99 10.03
C ARG A 87 -5.91 11.21 9.33
N GLU A 88 -5.72 11.32 8.03
CA GLU A 88 -6.27 12.42 7.23
C GLU A 88 -7.80 12.38 7.18
N LEU A 89 -8.42 11.20 7.05
CA LEU A 89 -9.89 11.03 7.11
C LEU A 89 -10.46 11.51 8.44
N LYS A 90 -9.81 11.19 9.57
CA LYS A 90 -10.23 11.66 10.90
C LYS A 90 -10.11 13.18 11.08
N GLY A 91 -9.11 13.81 10.45
CA GLY A 91 -8.82 15.23 10.62
C GLY A 91 -9.57 16.14 9.64
N SER A 92 -9.52 15.82 8.35
CA SER A 92 -9.98 16.69 7.26
C SER A 92 -11.16 16.11 6.48
N GLY A 93 -11.53 14.86 6.72
CA GLY A 93 -12.61 14.17 6.01
C GLY A 93 -12.20 13.61 4.65
N ASP A 94 -13.20 13.20 3.86
CA ASP A 94 -13.00 12.55 2.57
C ASP A 94 -12.45 13.52 1.51
N SER A 95 -11.46 13.06 0.74
CA SER A 95 -10.91 13.80 -0.40
C SER A 95 -10.59 12.88 -1.61
N PRO A 96 -10.58 13.43 -2.85
CA PRO A 96 -10.16 12.69 -4.03
C PRO A 96 -8.72 12.13 -3.94
N GLU A 97 -7.82 12.84 -3.26
CA GLU A 97 -6.43 12.46 -3.03
C GLU A 97 -6.35 11.22 -2.13
N LEU A 98 -7.10 11.19 -1.03
CA LEU A 98 -7.17 10.05 -0.11
C LEU A 98 -7.67 8.79 -0.80
N ARG A 99 -8.76 8.95 -1.57
CA ARG A 99 -9.31 7.89 -2.41
C ARG A 99 -8.27 7.36 -3.41
N THR A 100 -7.48 8.25 -4.00
CA THR A 100 -6.42 7.89 -4.96
C THR A 100 -5.27 7.15 -4.29
N LYS A 101 -4.77 7.63 -3.14
CA LYS A 101 -3.72 6.97 -2.34
C LYS A 101 -4.13 5.55 -1.96
N LEU A 102 -5.35 5.40 -1.43
CA LEU A 102 -5.90 4.11 -1.01
C LEU A 102 -6.10 3.17 -2.21
N GLY A 103 -6.69 3.68 -3.30
CA GLY A 103 -6.91 2.92 -4.52
C GLY A 103 -5.62 2.42 -5.16
N GLN A 104 -4.57 3.25 -5.21
CA GLN A 104 -3.25 2.84 -5.69
C GLN A 104 -2.61 1.76 -4.83
N SER A 105 -2.77 1.85 -3.50
CA SER A 105 -2.26 0.83 -2.57
C SER A 105 -2.97 -0.50 -2.78
N ILE A 106 -4.30 -0.50 -2.93
CA ILE A 106 -5.08 -1.72 -3.23
C ILE A 106 -4.71 -2.30 -4.59
N ARG A 107 -4.43 -1.47 -5.60
CA ARG A 107 -3.95 -1.96 -6.91
C ARG A 107 -2.62 -2.71 -6.82
N ARG A 108 -1.70 -2.26 -5.96
CA ARG A 108 -0.41 -2.91 -5.71
C ARG A 108 -0.57 -4.21 -4.93
N LEU A 109 -1.34 -4.17 -3.84
CA LEU A 109 -1.54 -5.30 -2.94
C LEU A 109 -2.52 -6.35 -3.50
N LYS A 110 -3.42 -5.96 -4.39
CA LYS A 110 -4.53 -6.80 -4.88
C LYS A 110 -5.33 -7.34 -3.69
N ASP A 111 -5.67 -8.62 -3.67
CA ASP A 111 -6.40 -9.28 -2.59
C ASP A 111 -5.69 -9.28 -1.24
N MET A 112 -4.41 -8.89 -1.17
CA MET A 112 -3.67 -8.74 0.09
C MET A 112 -3.95 -7.42 0.81
N TRP A 113 -4.72 -6.50 0.22
CA TRP A 113 -5.00 -5.20 0.83
C TRP A 113 -5.57 -5.27 2.26
N PRO A 114 -6.42 -6.25 2.65
CA PRO A 114 -6.93 -6.28 4.01
C PRO A 114 -5.83 -6.51 5.05
N ALA A 115 -4.73 -7.18 4.68
CA ALA A 115 -3.59 -7.35 5.57
C ALA A 115 -2.89 -6.00 5.84
N ALA A 116 -2.88 -5.06 4.88
CA ALA A 116 -2.35 -3.72 5.13
C ALA A 116 -3.24 -2.94 6.12
N ALA A 117 -4.57 -3.09 6.05
CA ALA A 117 -5.49 -2.50 7.02
C ALA A 117 -5.27 -3.06 8.45
N VAL A 118 -4.87 -4.33 8.59
CA VAL A 118 -4.52 -4.94 9.89
C VAL A 118 -3.18 -4.42 10.42
N ILE A 119 -2.19 -4.22 9.54
CA ILE A 119 -0.84 -3.80 9.93
C ILE A 119 -0.77 -2.30 10.22
N ALA A 120 -1.52 -1.48 9.50
CA ALA A 120 -1.54 -0.02 9.62
C ALA A 120 -1.66 0.49 11.06
N PRO A 121 -2.64 0.07 11.87
CA PRO A 121 -2.75 0.54 13.26
C PRO A 121 -1.58 0.11 14.16
N ILE A 122 -0.95 -1.03 13.86
CA ILE A 122 0.16 -1.58 14.64
C ILE A 122 1.40 -0.68 14.52
N LEU A 123 1.54 0.07 13.43
CA LEU A 123 2.66 1.01 13.24
C LEU A 123 2.73 2.09 14.33
N GLN A 124 1.60 2.40 14.96
CA GLN A 124 1.52 3.39 16.05
C GLN A 124 2.08 2.85 17.38
N ALA A 125 2.25 1.54 17.49
CA ALA A 125 2.70 0.89 18.71
C ALA A 125 4.22 1.02 18.88
N GLN A 126 4.67 1.20 20.13
CA GLN A 126 6.10 1.23 20.47
C GLN A 126 6.86 -0.01 19.97
N VAL A 127 6.22 -1.17 20.01
CA VAL A 127 6.79 -2.44 19.56
C VAL A 127 7.01 -2.52 18.04
N ALA A 128 6.40 -1.61 17.27
CA ALA A 128 6.54 -1.54 15.82
C ALA A 128 7.63 -0.56 15.36
N ALA A 129 8.29 0.14 16.29
CA ALA A 129 9.37 1.07 15.95
C ALA A 129 10.49 0.40 15.13
N PRO A 130 11.06 1.06 14.12
CA PRO A 130 12.23 0.53 13.43
C PRO A 130 13.38 0.28 14.40
N LEU A 131 14.04 -0.87 14.25
CA LEU A 131 15.16 -1.28 15.09
C LEU A 131 16.46 -0.68 14.58
N GLY A 132 17.16 0.06 15.45
CA GLY A 132 18.52 0.55 15.16
C GLY A 132 18.62 1.63 14.08
N VAL A 133 17.49 2.16 13.62
CA VAL A 133 17.40 3.26 12.65
C VAL A 133 16.32 4.25 13.07
N GLU A 134 16.50 5.53 12.73
CA GLU A 134 15.43 6.50 12.84
C GLU A 134 14.36 6.21 11.78
N SER A 135 13.08 6.35 12.14
CA SER A 135 12.03 6.09 11.17
C SER A 135 12.00 7.18 10.11
N ALA A 136 12.00 6.78 8.84
CA ALA A 136 11.86 7.68 7.71
C ALA A 136 10.47 8.33 7.61
N TRP A 137 9.47 7.76 8.28
CA TRP A 137 8.10 8.23 8.25
C TRP A 137 7.67 8.96 9.52
N GLU A 138 7.96 8.41 10.70
CA GLU A 138 7.55 9.02 11.96
C GLU A 138 8.74 9.60 12.73
N PRO A 139 8.68 10.87 13.18
CA PRO A 139 9.72 11.40 14.05
C PRO A 139 9.77 10.61 15.36
N ALA A 140 10.95 10.52 15.97
CA ALA A 140 11.13 9.83 17.25
C ALA A 140 10.24 10.38 18.39
N THR A 141 9.73 11.61 18.22
CA THR A 141 8.85 12.32 19.15
C THR A 141 7.35 12.03 18.93
N ALA A 142 6.98 11.25 17.91
CA ALA A 142 5.59 10.91 17.66
C ALA A 142 5.00 10.15 18.86
N ALA A 143 3.80 10.55 19.28
CA ALA A 143 3.08 9.90 20.36
C ALA A 143 2.76 8.46 19.95
N ARG A 144 3.38 7.50 20.63
CA ARG A 144 3.15 6.07 20.38
C ARG A 144 2.02 5.59 21.28
N THR A 145 1.08 4.88 20.69
CA THR A 145 -0.12 4.41 21.39
C THR A 145 0.01 2.94 21.76
N ASP A 146 -0.81 2.49 22.71
CA ASP A 146 -0.99 1.06 22.91
C ASP A 146 -1.77 0.47 21.73
N VAL A 147 -1.64 -0.83 21.53
CA VAL A 147 -2.28 -1.61 20.47
C VAL A 147 -3.80 -1.72 20.69
N THR A 148 -4.32 -1.30 21.85
CA THR A 148 -5.72 -1.53 22.28
C THR A 148 -6.77 -1.02 21.29
N ASP A 149 -6.50 0.09 20.58
CA ASP A 149 -7.45 0.66 19.60
C ASP A 149 -7.20 0.18 18.16
N SER A 150 -6.30 -0.78 17.97
CA SER A 150 -5.90 -1.24 16.63
C SER A 150 -7.03 -1.93 15.87
N ALA A 151 -7.95 -2.59 16.57
CA ALA A 151 -9.09 -3.23 15.93
C ALA A 151 -10.08 -2.20 15.37
N ALA A 152 -10.38 -1.13 16.12
CA ALA A 152 -11.26 -0.06 15.67
C ALA A 152 -10.70 0.66 14.44
N CYS A 153 -9.42 1.04 14.47
CA CYS A 153 -8.75 1.65 13.33
C CYS A 153 -8.74 0.71 12.10
N CYS A 154 -8.53 -0.60 12.30
CA CYS A 154 -8.61 -1.57 11.22
C CYS A 154 -10.01 -1.63 10.59
N CYS A 155 -11.06 -1.69 11.41
CA CYS A 155 -12.45 -1.67 10.92
C CYS A 155 -12.76 -0.38 10.17
N GLU A 156 -12.38 0.79 10.70
CA GLU A 156 -12.60 2.08 10.03
C GLU A 156 -11.86 2.16 8.68
N LEU A 157 -10.67 1.58 8.58
CA LEU A 157 -9.95 1.45 7.31
C LEU A 157 -10.67 0.57 6.30
N ILE A 158 -11.19 -0.58 6.75
CA ILE A 158 -11.98 -1.48 5.91
C ILE A 158 -13.27 -0.78 5.44
N ASP A 159 -13.96 -0.10 6.34
CA ASP A 159 -15.15 0.69 6.04
C ASP A 159 -14.86 1.81 5.03
N ALA A 160 -13.72 2.48 5.14
CA ALA A 160 -13.30 3.49 4.18
C ALA A 160 -13.07 2.88 2.78
N VAL A 161 -12.46 1.69 2.70
CA VAL A 161 -12.30 0.97 1.41
C VAL A 161 -13.66 0.64 0.79
N HIS A 162 -14.63 0.20 1.59
CA HIS A 162 -16.00 -0.09 1.15
C HIS A 162 -16.77 1.17 0.74
N ALA A 163 -16.70 2.24 1.54
CA ALA A 163 -17.30 3.54 1.24
C ALA A 163 -16.76 4.09 -0.09
N PHE A 164 -15.45 3.89 -0.33
CA PHE A 164 -14.83 4.22 -1.60
C PHE A 164 -15.06 3.18 -2.71
N LYS A 165 -15.63 2.01 -2.47
CA LYS A 165 -15.81 0.96 -3.50
C LYS A 165 -14.50 0.58 -4.19
N LEU A 166 -13.43 0.43 -3.41
CA LEU A 166 -12.07 0.17 -3.90
C LEU A 166 -11.59 -1.27 -3.69
N GLU A 167 -12.41 -2.16 -3.14
CA GLU A 167 -12.07 -3.56 -2.79
C GLU A 167 -11.41 -4.29 -3.97
N LYS A 168 -11.90 -4.01 -5.17
CA LYS A 168 -11.44 -4.57 -6.44
C LYS A 168 -10.71 -3.56 -7.32
N ALA A 169 -10.10 -2.52 -6.74
CA ALA A 169 -9.42 -1.48 -7.51
C ALA A 169 -8.33 -2.04 -8.43
N HIS A 170 -7.74 -3.18 -8.10
CA HIS A 170 -6.76 -3.89 -8.92
C HIS A 170 -7.33 -4.46 -10.23
N GLU A 171 -8.64 -4.71 -10.31
CA GLU A 171 -9.32 -5.16 -11.53
C GLU A 171 -9.67 -3.99 -12.47
N LEU A 172 -9.65 -2.75 -11.98
CA LEU A 172 -10.01 -1.57 -12.78
C LEU A 172 -9.04 -1.39 -13.95
N LYS A 173 -9.61 -1.29 -15.15
CA LYS A 173 -8.86 -0.91 -16.34
C LYS A 173 -8.82 0.62 -16.45
N PRO A 174 -7.71 1.21 -16.93
CA PRO A 174 -7.68 2.62 -17.29
C PRO A 174 -8.81 2.92 -18.28
N MET A 175 -9.51 4.03 -18.07
CA MET A 175 -10.63 4.45 -18.92
C MET A 175 -10.20 4.84 -20.35
N MET A 176 -8.90 5.04 -20.57
CA MET A 176 -8.30 5.25 -21.88
C MET A 176 -7.18 4.24 -22.11
N ASP A 177 -7.16 3.60 -23.28
CA ASP A 177 -6.07 2.74 -23.68
C ASP A 177 -4.85 3.53 -24.17
N GLY A 178 -3.74 2.84 -24.44
CA GLY A 178 -2.51 3.49 -24.89
C GLY A 178 -2.68 4.27 -26.21
N LYS A 179 -3.53 3.80 -27.12
CA LYS A 179 -3.78 4.48 -28.42
C LYS A 179 -4.56 5.77 -28.22
N ALA A 180 -5.58 5.75 -27.37
CA ALA A 180 -6.36 6.93 -27.02
C ALA A 180 -5.49 7.99 -26.33
N ILE A 181 -4.64 7.57 -25.39
CA ILE A 181 -3.69 8.47 -24.72
C ILE A 181 -2.72 9.10 -25.72
N MET A 182 -2.11 8.29 -26.60
CA MET A 182 -1.20 8.80 -27.63
C MET A 182 -1.87 9.81 -28.57
N ARG A 183 -3.13 9.60 -28.94
CA ARG A 183 -3.90 10.54 -29.76
C ARG A 183 -4.17 11.85 -29.03
N VAL A 184 -4.55 11.80 -27.75
CA VAL A 184 -4.85 12.99 -26.94
C VAL A 184 -3.61 13.85 -26.68
N LEU A 185 -2.46 13.21 -26.50
CA LEU A 185 -1.17 13.86 -26.21
C LEU A 185 -0.30 14.07 -27.46
N GLU A 186 -0.81 13.74 -28.66
CA GLU A 186 -0.08 13.84 -29.94
C GLU A 186 1.29 13.12 -29.93
N MET A 187 1.39 12.03 -29.19
CA MET A 187 2.62 11.27 -29.05
C MET A 187 2.88 10.42 -30.29
N LYS A 188 4.09 10.55 -30.86
CA LYS A 188 4.51 9.79 -32.05
C LYS A 188 4.92 8.34 -31.75
N ALA A 189 5.34 8.06 -30.52
CA ALA A 189 5.77 6.74 -30.10
C ALA A 189 5.38 6.46 -28.65
N GLY A 190 5.17 5.18 -28.33
CA GLY A 190 5.03 4.72 -26.95
C GLY A 190 6.36 4.78 -26.19
N GLY A 191 6.35 4.43 -24.91
CA GLY A 191 7.55 4.37 -24.07
C GLY A 191 7.28 4.81 -22.63
N PRO A 192 8.33 5.20 -21.88
CA PRO A 192 8.20 5.62 -20.48
C PRO A 192 7.20 6.77 -20.27
N ALA A 193 7.12 7.70 -21.23
CA ALA A 193 6.15 8.80 -21.20
C ALA A 193 4.70 8.31 -21.27
N LEU A 194 4.41 7.28 -22.08
CA LEU A 194 3.08 6.66 -22.17
C LEU A 194 2.73 5.95 -20.86
N GLY A 195 3.71 5.31 -20.20
CA GLY A 195 3.55 4.73 -18.88
C GLY A 195 3.17 5.78 -17.82
N LYS A 196 3.86 6.93 -17.81
CA LYS A 196 3.52 8.05 -16.92
C LYS A 196 2.11 8.60 -17.20
N ALA A 197 1.75 8.78 -18.47
CA ALA A 197 0.42 9.23 -18.86
C ALA A 197 -0.67 8.23 -18.42
N THR A 198 -0.43 6.92 -18.59
CA THR A 198 -1.36 5.87 -18.15
C THR A 198 -1.53 5.87 -16.63
N ALA A 199 -0.45 6.10 -15.88
CA ALA A 199 -0.53 6.25 -14.42
C ALA A 199 -1.34 7.50 -14.01
N LYS A 200 -1.19 8.62 -14.72
CA LYS A 200 -2.00 9.82 -14.52
C LYS A 200 -3.49 9.57 -14.78
N VAL A 201 -3.83 8.88 -15.87
CA VAL A 201 -5.21 8.45 -16.17
C VAL A 201 -5.78 7.63 -15.02
N MET A 202 -5.02 6.64 -14.53
CA MET A 202 -5.47 5.81 -13.42
C MET A 202 -5.67 6.63 -12.13
N ASN A 203 -4.75 7.53 -11.79
CA ASN A 203 -4.91 8.42 -10.63
C ASN A 203 -6.15 9.29 -10.75
N TRP A 204 -6.38 9.89 -11.92
CA TRP A 204 -7.53 10.73 -12.14
C TRP A 204 -8.85 9.96 -12.07
N GLN A 205 -8.89 8.75 -12.65
CA GLN A 205 -10.06 7.87 -12.58
C GLN A 205 -10.35 7.42 -11.13
N LEU A 206 -9.32 7.17 -10.33
CA LEU A 206 -9.49 6.88 -8.91
C LEU A 206 -10.03 8.10 -8.15
N ALA A 207 -9.50 9.30 -8.42
CA ALA A 207 -9.97 10.55 -7.82
C ALA A 207 -11.41 10.91 -8.23
N ASN A 208 -11.82 10.57 -9.47
CA ASN A 208 -13.07 10.99 -10.09
C ASN A 208 -13.90 9.77 -10.51
N PRO A 209 -14.56 9.06 -9.58
CA PRO A 209 -15.27 7.82 -9.89
C PRO A 209 -16.44 7.98 -10.88
N THR A 210 -17.00 9.18 -10.99
CA THR A 210 -18.07 9.53 -11.94
C THR A 210 -17.55 10.34 -13.13
N GLY A 211 -16.22 10.46 -13.26
CA GLY A 211 -15.58 11.22 -14.31
C GLY A 211 -15.74 10.58 -15.70
N THR A 212 -15.82 11.42 -16.72
CA THR A 212 -15.94 11.00 -18.12
C THR A 212 -14.58 10.89 -18.82
N VAL A 213 -14.52 10.17 -19.94
CA VAL A 213 -13.31 10.04 -20.76
C VAL A 213 -12.89 11.41 -21.30
N GLU A 214 -13.86 12.27 -21.64
CA GLU A 214 -13.65 13.62 -22.15
C GLU A 214 -12.99 14.51 -21.09
N GLN A 215 -13.47 14.45 -19.84
CA GLN A 215 -12.88 15.19 -18.72
C GLN A 215 -11.45 14.70 -18.43
N CYS A 216 -11.21 13.39 -18.44
CA CYS A 216 -9.86 12.85 -18.29
C CYS A 216 -8.92 13.30 -19.41
N ALA A 217 -9.41 13.32 -20.66
CA ALA A 217 -8.64 13.80 -21.80
C ALA A 217 -8.36 15.31 -21.72
N ALA A 218 -9.29 16.11 -21.20
CA ALA A 218 -9.08 17.53 -20.95
C ALA A 218 -7.98 17.76 -19.90
N MET A 219 -8.00 17.01 -18.79
CA MET A 219 -6.94 17.03 -17.78
C MET A 219 -5.58 16.68 -18.39
N LEU A 220 -5.49 15.60 -19.17
CA LEU A 220 -4.24 15.19 -19.81
C LEU A 220 -3.64 16.27 -20.73
N ARG A 221 -4.49 16.99 -21.48
CA ARG A 221 -4.04 18.08 -22.35
C ARG A 221 -3.54 19.29 -21.56
N ALA A 222 -4.17 19.59 -20.41
CA ALA A 222 -3.80 20.72 -19.56
C ALA A 222 -2.42 20.51 -18.91
N GLU A 223 -2.10 19.29 -18.49
CA GLU A 223 -0.85 18.95 -17.79
C GLU A 223 0.32 18.59 -18.73
N LYS A 224 0.40 19.14 -19.96
CA LYS A 224 1.39 18.80 -21.01
C LYS A 224 2.69 18.21 -20.44
N LEU A 225 2.91 16.91 -20.69
CA LEU A 225 4.05 16.12 -20.21
C LEU A 225 5.40 16.64 -20.71
#